data_AF-A0A815VZC1-F1
#
_entry.id   AF-A0A815VZC1-F1
#
_cell.length_a   1.000
_cell.length_b   1.000
_cell.length_c   1.000
_cell.angle_alpha   90.00
_cell.angle_beta   90.00
_cell.angle_gamma   90.00
#
_symmetry.space_group_name_H-M   'P 1'
#
loop_
_entity.id
_entity.type
_entity.pdbx_description
1 polymer ?
#
loop_
_entity_poly.entity_id
_entity_poly.type
_entity_poly.pdbx_seq_one_letter_code
_entity_poly.pdbx_strand_id
1 'polypeptide(L)'
;CLFHFSQAVWRQVQSKGLTTKYNEDEFFRLNVRQLISLAFVPLDQIIIGFDLICDQFDDDADDLLEYFEKTCIGEPKRRGTG
;
A
#
# COMPACT_ATOMS: atom_id res chain seq x y z
N CYS A 1 8.71 -5.42 12.95
CA CYS A 1 9.35 -4.09 13.15
C CYS A 1 9.19 -3.27 11.87
N LEU A 2 9.25 -1.93 11.96
CA LEU A 2 9.07 -1.05 10.80
C LEU A 2 10.07 -1.35 9.69
N PHE A 3 11.35 -1.57 10.03
CA PHE A 3 12.39 -1.89 9.05
C PHE A 3 12.04 -3.12 8.20
N HIS A 4 11.69 -4.25 8.83
CA HIS A 4 11.29 -5.46 8.09
C HIS A 4 9.99 -5.26 7.31
N PHE A 5 9.07 -4.44 7.82
CA PHE A 5 7.84 -4.10 7.13
C PHE A 5 8.10 -3.28 5.86
N SER A 6 8.89 -2.23 5.95
CA SER A 6 9.33 -1.44 4.80
C SER A 6 10.07 -2.30 3.76
N GLN A 7 10.90 -3.24 4.21
CA GLN A 7 11.57 -4.20 3.32
C GLN A 7 10.59 -5.16 2.64
N ALA A 8 9.50 -5.57 3.31
CA ALA A 8 8.47 -6.41 2.71
C ALA A 8 7.70 -5.65 1.61
N VAL A 9 7.28 -4.41 1.89
CA VAL A 9 6.63 -3.52 0.91
C VAL A 9 7.55 -3.27 -0.28
N TRP A 10 8.83 -2.99 -0.02
CA TRP A 10 9.82 -2.76 -1.08
C TRP A 10 9.99 -3.97 -2.02
N ARG A 11 10.05 -5.20 -1.46
CA ARG A 11 10.10 -6.42 -2.29
C ARG A 11 8.86 -6.56 -3.18
N GLN A 12 7.70 -6.10 -2.73
CA GLN A 12 6.49 -6.14 -3.55
C GLN A 12 6.53 -5.13 -4.68
N VAL A 13 6.96 -3.90 -4.41
CA VAL A 13 7.23 -2.88 -5.45
C VAL A 13 8.17 -3.45 -6.52
N GLN A 14 9.25 -4.14 -6.10
CA GLN A 14 10.17 -4.79 -7.02
C GLN A 14 9.52 -5.92 -7.83
N SER A 15 8.81 -6.83 -7.15
CA SER A 15 8.20 -8.01 -7.78
C SER A 15 7.11 -7.67 -8.82
N LYS A 16 6.51 -6.49 -8.70
CA LYS A 16 5.44 -5.99 -9.58
C LYS A 16 5.96 -5.10 -10.71
N GLY A 17 7.28 -4.96 -10.86
CA GLY A 17 7.87 -4.13 -11.91
C GLY A 17 7.80 -2.63 -11.64
N LEU A 18 7.37 -2.21 -10.44
CA LEU A 18 7.16 -0.80 -10.07
C LEU A 18 8.47 -0.09 -9.63
N THR A 19 9.63 -0.74 -9.79
CA THR A 19 10.92 -0.20 -9.34
C THR A 19 11.27 1.10 -10.05
N THR A 20 11.11 1.16 -11.38
CA THR A 20 11.42 2.37 -12.17
C THR A 20 10.49 3.51 -11.75
N LYS A 21 9.17 3.25 -11.68
CA LYS A 21 8.18 4.23 -11.20
C LYS A 21 8.53 4.75 -9.82
N TYR A 22 8.87 3.89 -8.87
CA TYR A 22 9.32 4.32 -7.54
C TYR A 22 10.56 5.22 -7.55
N ASN A 23 11.51 5.00 -8.48
CA ASN A 23 12.74 5.79 -8.57
C ASN A 23 12.57 7.11 -9.33
N GLU A 24 11.60 7.20 -10.24
CA GLU A 24 11.44 8.34 -11.14
C GLU A 24 10.24 9.23 -10.75
N ASP A 25 9.20 8.64 -10.15
CA ASP A 25 8.00 9.33 -9.70
C ASP A 25 8.04 9.58 -8.18
N GLU A 26 8.14 10.85 -7.80
CA GLU A 26 8.14 11.27 -6.40
C GLU A 26 6.80 11.05 -5.71
N PHE A 27 5.68 11.22 -6.42
CA PHE A 27 4.33 11.03 -5.86
C PHE A 27 4.09 9.56 -5.56
N PHE A 28 4.37 8.67 -6.52
CA PHE A 28 4.28 7.24 -6.29
C PHE A 28 5.18 6.79 -5.11
N ARG A 29 6.42 7.29 -5.05
CA ARG A 29 7.33 7.03 -3.94
C ARG A 29 6.77 7.50 -2.60
N LEU A 30 6.16 8.68 -2.57
CA LEU A 30 5.53 9.24 -1.38
C LEU A 30 4.35 8.37 -0.94
N ASN A 31 3.49 7.96 -1.86
CA ASN A 31 2.32 7.11 -1.56
C ASN A 31 2.75 5.74 -0.99
N VAL A 32 3.81 5.12 -1.54
CA VAL A 32 4.38 3.89 -0.96
C VAL A 32 4.92 4.11 0.46
N ARG A 33 5.52 5.27 0.74
CA ARG A 33 5.96 5.61 2.10
C ARG A 33 4.77 5.88 3.03
N GLN A 34 3.68 6.46 2.52
CA GLN A 34 2.44 6.62 3.28
C GLN A 34 1.83 5.26 3.63
N LEU A 35 1.82 4.28 2.71
CA LEU A 35 1.42 2.89 3.01
C LEU A 35 2.24 2.34 4.18
N ILE A 36 3.56 2.51 4.17
CA ILE A 36 4.42 2.08 5.28
C ILE A 36 4.06 2.80 6.59
N SER A 37 3.66 4.07 6.52
CA SER A 37 3.29 4.89 7.69
C SER A 37 2.01 4.41 8.37
N LEU A 38 1.14 3.64 7.69
CA LEU A 38 -0.05 3.04 8.29
C LEU A 38 0.27 2.12 9.48
N ALA A 39 1.51 1.65 9.61
CA ALA A 39 1.98 0.93 10.80
C ALA A 39 1.86 1.74 12.11
N PHE A 40 1.68 3.06 12.03
CA PHE A 40 1.50 3.97 13.16
C PHE A 40 0.05 4.44 13.35
N VAL A 41 -0.86 4.09 12.44
CA VAL A 41 -2.26 4.50 12.50
C VAL A 41 -3.03 3.57 13.46
N PRO A 42 -3.90 4.11 14.34
CA PRO A 42 -4.78 3.29 15.17
C PRO A 42 -5.65 2.32 14.35
N LEU A 43 -5.94 1.14 14.91
CA LEU A 43 -6.69 0.08 14.19
C LEU A 43 -8.10 0.51 13.76
N ASP A 44 -8.74 1.40 14.52
CA ASP A 44 -10.05 1.97 14.18
C ASP A 44 -9.99 2.97 13.01
N GLN A 45 -8.80 3.46 12.66
CA GLN A 45 -8.57 4.42 11.59
C GLN A 45 -7.79 3.86 10.40
N ILE A 46 -7.23 2.65 10.51
CA ILE A 46 -6.35 2.07 9.49
C ILE A 46 -7.05 1.87 8.14
N ILE A 47 -8.33 1.48 8.15
CA ILE A 47 -9.13 1.29 6.92
C ILE A 47 -9.32 2.63 6.20
N ILE A 48 -9.71 3.66 6.96
CA ILE A 48 -9.91 5.02 6.43
C ILE A 48 -8.59 5.55 5.88
N GLY A 49 -7.49 5.40 6.62
CA GLY A 49 -6.17 5.81 6.19
C GLY A 49 -5.71 5.08 4.93
N PHE A 50 -6.00 3.78 4.81
CA PHE A 50 -5.68 3.00 3.63
C PHE A 50 -6.48 3.45 2.41
N ASP A 51 -7.80 3.58 2.52
CA ASP A 51 -8.66 4.03 1.41
C ASP A 51 -8.24 5.41 0.88
N LEU A 52 -7.91 6.36 1.77
CA LEU A 52 -7.40 7.68 1.38
C LEU A 52 -6.07 7.63 0.62
N ILE A 53 -5.25 6.61 0.88
CA ILE A 53 -3.97 6.41 0.18
C ILE A 53 -4.20 5.71 -1.15
N CYS A 54 -5.12 4.73 -1.23
CA CYS A 54 -5.49 4.04 -2.46
C CYS A 54 -5.93 5.03 -3.55
N ASP A 55 -6.75 6.02 -3.20
CA ASP A 55 -7.23 7.04 -4.13
C ASP A 55 -6.13 7.91 -4.77
N GLN A 56 -4.90 7.83 -4.26
CA GLN A 56 -3.74 8.57 -4.79
C GLN A 56 -2.87 7.74 -5.75
N PHE A 57 -3.12 6.44 -5.90
CA PHE A 57 -2.39 5.57 -6.81
C PHE A 57 -3.07 5.51 -8.18
N ASP A 58 -2.25 5.32 -9.23
CA ASP A 58 -2.76 4.91 -10.53
C ASP A 58 -3.08 3.41 -10.54
N ASP A 59 -3.93 2.97 -11.48
CA ASP A 59 -4.37 1.58 -11.66
C ASP A 59 -3.20 0.56 -11.80
N ASP A 60 -2.01 1.01 -12.20
CA ASP A 60 -0.83 0.14 -12.32
C ASP A 60 -0.28 -0.36 -10.96
N ALA A 61 -0.80 0.18 -9.85
CA ALA A 61 -0.44 -0.21 -8.49
C ALA A 61 -1.46 -1.13 -7.81
N ASP A 62 -2.53 -1.54 -8.48
CA ASP A 62 -3.62 -2.34 -7.89
C ASP A 62 -3.11 -3.61 -7.20
N ASP A 63 -2.22 -4.37 -7.85
CA ASP A 63 -1.67 -5.59 -7.24
C ASP A 63 -0.88 -5.30 -5.95
N LEU A 64 -0.24 -4.12 -5.85
CA LEU A 64 0.50 -3.69 -4.66
C LEU A 64 -0.46 -3.36 -3.53
N LEU A 65 -1.56 -2.66 -3.85
CA LEU A 65 -2.61 -2.31 -2.90
C LEU A 65 -3.33 -3.56 -2.39
N GLU A 66 -3.67 -4.51 -3.27
CA GLU A 66 -4.29 -5.78 -2.89
C GLU A 66 -3.38 -6.58 -1.94
N TYR A 67 -2.09 -6.67 -2.24
CA TYR A 67 -1.12 -7.30 -1.35
C TYR A 67 -1.11 -6.64 0.03
N PHE A 68 -1.10 -5.30 0.05
CA PHE A 68 -1.02 -4.53 1.28
C PHE A 68 -2.27 -4.72 2.14
N GLU A 69 -3.46 -4.57 1.55
CA GLU A 69 -4.75 -4.77 2.22
C GLU A 69 -4.80 -6.17 2.86
N LYS A 70 -4.48 -7.21 2.07
CA LYS A 70 -4.48 -8.60 2.54
C LYS A 70 -3.49 -8.88 3.66
N THR A 71 -2.31 -8.27 3.62
CA THR A 71 -1.21 -8.56 4.55
C THR A 71 -1.27 -7.70 5.82
N CYS A 72 -1.77 -6.47 5.74
CA CYS A 72 -1.69 -5.48 6.81
C CYS A 72 -3.04 -5.22 7.49
N ILE A 73 -4.14 -5.32 6.75
CA ILE A 73 -5.49 -5.11 7.27
C ILE A 73 -6.18 -6.47 7.49
N GLY A 74 -5.84 -7.46 6.65
CA GLY A 74 -6.55 -8.73 6.54
C GLY A 74 -7.66 -8.63 5.49
N GLU A 75 -8.27 -9.74 5.08
CA GLU A 75 -9.36 -9.67 4.08
C GLU A 75 -10.55 -8.87 4.65
N PRO A 76 -10.87 -7.68 4.12
CA PRO A 76 -12.18 -7.12 4.33
C PRO A 76 -13.15 -8.03 3.57
N LYS A 77 -14.25 -8.39 4.20
CA LYS A 77 -15.36 -9.11 3.56
C LYS A 77 -15.77 -8.31 2.32
N ARG A 78 -15.31 -8.77 1.14
CA ARG A 78 -15.55 -8.28 -0.23
C ARG A 78 -16.33 -6.96 -0.30
N ARG A 79 -15.72 -5.89 -0.83
CA ARG A 79 -16.48 -4.77 -1.41
C ARG A 79 -17.47 -5.40 -2.38
N GLY A 80 -18.74 -5.46 -1.97
CA GLY A 80 -19.79 -6.12 -2.71
C GLY A 80 -19.91 -5.43 -4.05
N THR A 81 -19.72 -6.20 -5.11
CA THR A 81 -20.31 -5.91 -6.41
C THR A 81 -21.82 -5.87 -6.20
N GLY A 82 -22.39 -4.67 -6.32
CA GLY A 82 -23.82 -4.39 -6.34
C GLY A 82 -24.07 -3.30 -7.36
#